data_AF-A0A957PK21-F1
#
_entry.id   AF-A0A957PK21-F1
#
_cell.length_a   1.000
_cell.length_b   1.000
_cell.length_c   1.000
_cell.angle_alpha   90.00
_cell.angle_beta   90.00
_cell.angle_gamma   90.00
#
_symmetry.space_group_name_H-M   'P 1'
#
loop_
_entity.id
_entity.type
_entity.pdbx_description
1 polymer ?
#
loop_
_entity_poly.entity_id
_entity_poly.type
_entity_poly.pdbx_seq_one_letter_code
_entity_poly.pdbx_strand_id
1 'polypeptide(L)'
;MVTSTGSVTMSPDHPAVRHPPSTMPILHYATTNSGKVHALQHAFAATSVEIVQTPLEIAEIRADDVQEIACAKARSAFAKLGRPVVVMDAGFFIPSLNGFP
;
A
#
# COMPACT_ATOMS: atom_id res chain seq x y z
N MET A 1 45.15 45.68 10.07
CA MET A 1 45.12 45.82 8.60
C MET A 1 46.00 44.68 8.08
N VAL A 2 45.47 43.50 7.77
CA VAL A 2 44.60 43.14 6.64
C VAL A 2 43.54 42.11 7.07
N THR A 3 42.32 42.28 6.56
CA THR A 3 41.14 41.42 6.70
C THR A 3 41.18 40.23 5.74
N SER A 4 40.67 39.05 6.14
CA SER A 4 39.99 38.15 5.19
C SER A 4 39.15 37.09 5.91
N THR A 5 37.84 37.29 5.83
CA THR A 5 36.76 36.32 6.06
C THR A 5 36.70 35.28 4.94
N GLY A 6 36.27 34.06 5.27
CA GLY A 6 35.74 33.09 4.30
C GLY A 6 36.14 31.67 4.64
N SER A 7 35.30 30.65 4.53
CA SER A 7 33.89 30.50 4.18
C SER A 7 33.64 29.01 4.38
N VAL A 8 32.70 28.63 5.25
CA VAL A 8 32.25 27.23 5.33
C VAL A 8 31.47 26.97 4.04
N THR A 9 32.07 26.26 3.09
CA THR A 9 31.33 25.77 1.93
C THR A 9 30.43 24.61 2.38
N MET A 10 29.21 24.94 2.79
CA MET A 10 28.11 23.97 2.72
C MET A 10 27.84 23.71 1.23
N SER A 11 28.13 22.48 0.77
CA SER A 11 27.59 22.00 -0.50
C SER A 11 26.14 21.57 -0.30
N PRO A 12 25.16 22.11 -1.04
CA PRO A 12 23.80 21.61 -1.05
C PRO A 12 23.63 20.65 -2.22
N ASP A 13 23.58 19.35 -1.92
CA ASP A 13 22.85 18.30 -2.65
C ASP A 13 23.47 16.92 -2.36
N HIS A 14 23.40 16.52 -1.10
CA HIS A 14 23.25 15.10 -0.82
C HIS A 14 21.77 14.87 -0.52
N PRO A 15 21.04 14.05 -1.30
CA PRO A 15 19.69 13.69 -0.91
C PRO A 15 19.79 13.12 0.50
N ALA A 16 19.07 13.74 1.44
CA ALA A 16 19.05 13.32 2.82
C ALA A 16 18.91 11.80 2.87
N VAL A 17 19.88 11.12 3.48
CA VAL A 17 19.77 9.71 3.83
C VAL A 17 18.54 9.60 4.71
N ARG A 18 17.39 9.30 4.09
CA ARG A 18 16.14 9.07 4.80
C ARG A 18 16.38 7.84 5.65
N HIS A 19 16.64 8.07 6.93
CA HIS A 19 16.60 7.01 7.91
C HIS A 19 15.16 6.47 7.86
N PRO A 20 14.96 5.17 7.68
CA PRO A 20 13.62 4.61 7.75
C PRO A 20 13.02 4.96 9.13
N PRO A 21 11.71 5.24 9.22
CA PRO A 21 11.08 5.48 10.50
C PRO A 21 11.39 4.32 11.45
N SER A 22 11.73 4.62 12.70
CA SER A 22 12.02 3.64 13.77
C SER A 22 10.80 2.78 14.16
N THR A 23 9.65 3.04 13.53
CA THR A 23 8.38 2.37 13.73
C THR A 23 8.09 1.46 12.55
N MET A 24 7.64 0.24 12.81
CA MET A 24 7.19 -0.69 11.78
C MET A 24 6.11 -0.02 10.90
N PRO A 25 6.27 0.06 9.57
CA PRO A 25 5.25 0.60 8.70
C PRO A 25 3.95 -0.23 8.80
N ILE A 26 2.84 0.49 8.94
CA ILE A 26 1.50 -0.12 9.00
C ILE A 26 0.92 -0.15 7.60
N LEU A 27 0.41 -1.31 7.20
CA LEU A 27 -0.38 -1.50 5.99
C LEU A 27 -1.82 -1.88 6.38
N HIS A 28 -2.76 -1.02 6.00
CA HIS A 28 -4.17 -1.25 6.26
C HIS A 28 -4.74 -2.23 5.24
N TYR A 29 -5.34 -3.33 5.69
CA TYR A 29 -6.05 -4.25 4.81
C TYR A 29 -7.55 -3.97 4.85
N ALA A 30 -8.07 -3.43 3.75
CA ALA A 30 -9.48 -3.07 3.65
C ALA A 30 -10.36 -4.30 3.38
N THR A 31 -10.81 -4.95 4.45
CA THR A 31 -11.66 -6.15 4.42
C THR A 31 -12.40 -6.33 5.74
N THR A 32 -13.64 -6.83 5.67
CA THR A 32 -14.41 -7.27 6.84
C THR A 32 -14.13 -8.74 7.20
N ASN A 33 -13.50 -9.51 6.30
CA ASN A 33 -13.19 -10.93 6.51
C ASN A 33 -11.89 -11.10 7.31
N SER A 34 -12.01 -11.53 8.57
CA SER A 34 -10.89 -11.77 9.48
C SER A 34 -9.98 -12.92 9.06
N GLY A 35 -10.52 -13.95 8.39
CA GLY A 35 -9.73 -15.06 7.85
C GLY A 35 -8.73 -14.61 6.79
N LYS A 36 -9.13 -13.68 5.90
CA LYS A 36 -8.22 -13.06 4.93
C LYS A 36 -7.11 -12.26 5.62
N VAL A 37 -7.45 -11.55 6.70
CA VAL A 37 -6.47 -10.78 7.48
C VAL A 37 -5.45 -11.71 8.12
N HIS A 38 -5.89 -12.79 8.76
CA HIS A 38 -4.98 -13.75 9.37
C HIS A 38 -4.03 -14.39 8.35
N ALA A 39 -4.55 -14.76 7.17
CA ALA A 39 -3.73 -15.28 6.09
C ALA A 39 -2.67 -14.27 5.62
N LEU A 40 -3.05 -12.99 5.46
CA LEU A 40 -2.11 -11.95 5.06
C LEU A 40 -1.08 -11.65 6.15
N GLN A 41 -1.50 -11.58 7.42
CA GLN A 41 -0.59 -11.44 8.57
C GLN A 41 0.42 -12.58 8.61
N HIS A 42 -0.02 -13.83 8.41
CA HIS A 42 0.87 -14.99 8.35
C HIS A 42 1.86 -14.87 7.18
N ALA A 43 1.41 -14.47 5.99
CA ALA A 43 2.27 -14.26 4.84
C ALA A 43 3.31 -13.14 5.05
N PHE A 44 3.00 -12.14 5.88
CA PHE A 44 3.88 -11.01 6.19
C PHE A 44 4.67 -11.17 7.50
N ALA A 45 4.56 -12.31 8.20
CA ALA A 45 5.14 -12.52 9.53
C ALA A 45 6.68 -12.37 9.57
N ALA A 46 7.37 -12.63 8.46
CA ALA A 46 8.82 -12.47 8.33
C ALA A 46 9.25 -11.07 7.84
N THR A 47 8.32 -10.14 7.69
CA THR A 47 8.57 -8.77 7.21
C THR A 47 8.50 -7.77 8.35
N SER A 48 9.02 -6.56 8.13
CA SER A 48 8.89 -5.45 9.08
C SER A 48 7.59 -4.63 8.90
N VAL A 49 6.55 -5.21 8.28
CA VAL A 49 5.27 -4.52 8.01
C VAL A 49 4.20 -5.07 8.94
N GLU A 50 3.48 -4.17 9.62
CA GLU A 50 2.32 -4.53 10.44
C GLU A 50 1.05 -4.51 9.57
N ILE A 51 0.31 -5.62 9.52
CA ILE A 51 -0.97 -5.70 8.81
C ILE A 51 -2.13 -5.44 9.78
N VAL A 52 -2.88 -4.36 9.54
CA VAL A 52 -4.03 -3.97 10.38
C VAL A 52 -5.33 -4.14 9.60
N GLN A 53 -6.29 -4.89 10.17
CA GLN A 53 -7.62 -5.00 9.59
C GLN A 53 -8.32 -3.65 9.61
N THR A 54 -8.85 -3.24 8.45
CA THR A 54 -9.63 -2.01 8.32
C THR A 54 -10.96 -2.35 7.67
N PRO A 55 -12.04 -2.58 8.45
CA PRO A 55 -13.35 -2.85 7.87
C PRO A 55 -13.84 -1.56 7.18
N LEU A 56 -13.92 -1.61 5.86
CA LEU A 56 -14.32 -0.47 5.04
C LEU A 56 -15.32 -0.96 3.98
N GLU A 57 -16.48 -0.30 3.93
CA GLU A 57 -17.41 -0.47 2.82
C GLU A 57 -16.83 0.22 1.58
N ILE A 58 -16.50 -0.54 0.55
CA ILE A 58 -15.91 -0.04 -0.70
C ILE A 58 -16.83 -0.41 -1.84
N ALA A 59 -17.16 0.56 -2.70
CA ALA A 59 -17.94 0.29 -3.88
C ALA A 59 -17.10 -0.52 -4.88
N GLU A 60 -17.63 -1.65 -5.33
CA GLU A 60 -17.00 -2.50 -6.34
C GLU A 60 -17.66 -2.24 -7.69
N ILE A 61 -16.83 -2.03 -8.72
CA ILE A 61 -17.30 -1.89 -10.09
C ILE A 61 -17.54 -3.27 -10.69
N ARG A 62 -18.38 -3.34 -11.72
CA ARG A 62 -18.49 -4.53 -12.57
C ARG A 62 -17.56 -4.36 -13.76
N ALA A 63 -16.64 -5.31 -13.95
CA ALA A 63 -15.75 -5.40 -15.10
C ALA A 63 -15.40 -6.87 -15.33
N ASP A 64 -14.95 -7.20 -16.54
CA ASP A 64 -14.51 -8.57 -16.88
C ASP A 64 -13.06 -8.85 -16.45
N ASP A 65 -12.28 -7.78 -16.19
CA ASP A 65 -10.90 -7.87 -15.71
C ASP A 65 -10.81 -7.64 -14.20
N VAL A 66 -10.34 -8.67 -13.48
CA VAL A 66 -10.09 -8.61 -12.03
C VAL A 66 -9.09 -7.51 -11.65
N GLN A 67 -8.14 -7.18 -12.53
CA GLN A 67 -7.18 -6.11 -12.27
C GLN A 67 -7.86 -4.74 -12.23
N GLU A 68 -8.83 -4.48 -13.11
CA GLU A 68 -9.62 -3.24 -13.11
C GLU A 68 -10.44 -3.11 -11.82
N ILE A 69 -11.08 -4.20 -11.40
CA ILE A 69 -11.86 -4.27 -10.15
C ILE A 69 -10.96 -3.96 -8.95
N ALA A 70 -9.83 -4.67 -8.82
CA ALA A 70 -8.88 -4.49 -7.73
C ALA A 70 -8.31 -3.06 -7.68
N CYS A 71 -7.97 -2.49 -8.84
CA CYS A 71 -7.46 -1.13 -8.93
C CYS A 71 -8.50 -0.08 -8.52
N ALA A 72 -9.76 -0.22 -8.96
CA ALA A 72 -10.84 0.67 -8.56
C ALA A 72 -11.11 0.59 -7.06
N LYS A 73 -11.12 -0.63 -6.51
CA LYS A 73 -11.29 -0.91 -5.08
C LYS A 73 -10.17 -0.28 -4.25
N ALA A 74 -8.92 -0.42 -4.67
CA ALA A 74 -7.76 0.18 -3.99
C ALA A 74 -7.85 1.71 -3.97
N ARG A 75 -8.19 2.34 -5.11
CA ARG A 75 -8.38 3.79 -5.21
C ARG A 75 -9.50 4.28 -4.31
N SER A 76 -10.66 3.61 -4.32
CA SER A 76 -11.77 3.98 -3.46
C SER A 76 -11.44 3.77 -1.97
N ALA A 77 -10.71 2.72 -1.62
CA ALA A 77 -10.26 2.48 -0.26
C ALA A 77 -9.30 3.58 0.21
N PHE A 78 -8.33 3.93 -0.62
CA PHE A 78 -7.35 4.98 -0.32
C PHE A 78 -8.01 6.35 -0.18
N ALA A 79 -8.94 6.69 -1.09
CA ALA A 79 -9.69 7.94 -1.02
C ALA A 79 -10.51 8.10 0.27
N LYS A 80 -11.05 7.00 0.81
CA LYS A 80 -11.81 7.01 2.07
C LYS A 80 -10.91 7.00 3.30
N LEU A 81 -9.81 6.27 3.27
CA LEU A 81 -8.95 6.05 4.43
C LEU A 81 -7.84 7.12 4.59
N GLY A 82 -7.35 7.68 3.48
CA GLY A 82 -6.25 8.65 3.47
C GLY A 82 -4.89 8.10 3.90
N ARG A 83 -4.71 6.77 3.88
CA ARG A 83 -3.50 6.06 4.31
C ARG A 83 -3.18 4.92 3.35
N PRO A 84 -1.91 4.44 3.29
CA PRO A 84 -1.56 3.26 2.53
C PRO A 84 -2.48 2.07 2.85
N VAL A 85 -3.06 1.48 1.81
CA VAL A 85 -4.08 0.45 1.93
C VAL A 85 -3.83 -0.64 0.90
N VAL A 86 -4.09 -1.89 1.31
CA VAL A 86 -4.14 -3.04 0.43
C VAL A 86 -5.58 -3.55 0.36
N VAL A 87 -5.96 -4.04 -0.81
CA VAL A 87 -7.21 -4.72 -1.10
C VAL A 87 -6.86 -6.02 -1.80
N MET A 88 -7.80 -6.97 -1.83
CA MET A 88 -7.62 -8.21 -2.57
C MET A 88 -8.89 -8.50 -3.36
N ASP A 89 -8.69 -8.89 -4.61
CA ASP A 89 -9.74 -9.37 -5.49
C ASP A 89 -9.26 -10.65 -6.19
N ALA A 90 -10.20 -11.53 -6.53
CA ALA A 90 -9.90 -12.82 -7.12
C ALA A 90 -11.04 -13.25 -8.04
N GLY A 91 -10.68 -13.70 -9.25
CA GLY A 91 -11.60 -14.32 -10.19
C GLY A 91 -11.35 -15.83 -10.29
N PHE A 92 -12.40 -16.57 -10.59
CA PHE A 92 -12.28 -17.86 -11.25
C PHE A 92 -12.36 -17.59 -12.75
N PHE A 93 -11.85 -18.46 -13.61
CA PHE A 93 -11.94 -18.24 -15.06
C PHE A 93 -11.99 -19.57 -15.79
N ILE A 94 -13.03 -19.77 -16.62
CA ILE A 94 -13.18 -20.98 -17.44
C ILE A 94 -12.96 -20.63 -18.92
N PRO A 95 -11.86 -21.08 -19.56
CA PRO A 95 -11.57 -20.73 -20.95
C PRO A 95 -12.66 -21.16 -21.96
N SER A 96 -13.31 -22.32 -21.75
CA SER A 96 -14.39 -22.80 -22.62
C SER A 96 -15.68 -21.99 -22.53
N LEU A 97 -15.81 -21.12 -21.51
CA LEU A 97 -16.92 -20.19 -21.32
C LEU A 97 -16.48 -18.74 -21.55
N ASN A 98 -15.44 -18.51 -22.36
CA ASN A 98 -14.85 -17.19 -22.61
C ASN A 98 -14.41 -16.47 -21.33
N GLY A 99 -13.92 -17.21 -20.34
CA GLY A 99 -13.43 -16.66 -19.07
C GLY A 99 -14.47 -16.63 -17.96
N PHE A 100 -15.76 -16.90 -18.21
CA PHE A 100 -16.80 -16.86 -17.19
C PHE A 100 -16.88 -18.14 -16.32
N PRO A 101 -17.33 -18.07 -15.05
CA PRO A 101 -17.38 -16.85 -14.23
C PRO A 101 -16.00 -16.47 -13.75
#